data_AF-A0A9D0YPF7-F1
#
_entry.id   AF-A0A9D0YPF7-F1
#
_cell.length_a   1.000
_cell.length_b   1.000
_cell.length_c   1.000
_cell.angle_alpha   90.00
_cell.angle_beta   90.00
_cell.angle_gamma   90.00
#
_symmetry.space_group_name_H-M   'P 1'
#
loop_
_entity.id
_entity.type
_entity.pdbx_description
1 polymer ?
#
loop_
_entity_poly.entity_id
_entity_poly.type
_entity_poly.pdbx_seq_one_letter_code
_entity_poly.pdbx_strand_id
1 'polypeptide(L)' 'MEKSDTKILLVVLDGLGGLPVREDGKTELELANTPNLDQLAFVSACGMHIPVDIG' A
#
# COMPACT_ATOMS: atom_id res chain seq x y z
N MET A 1 -19.43 3.14 -25.90
CA MET A 1 -18.57 2.75 -24.77
C MET A 1 -19.21 1.54 -24.13
N GLU A 2 -18.58 0.37 -24.22
CA GLU A 2 -18.99 -0.78 -23.40
C GLU A 2 -18.77 -0.44 -21.93
N LYS A 3 -19.73 -0.81 -21.08
CA LYS A 3 -19.56 -0.68 -19.63
C LYS A 3 -18.69 -1.82 -19.13
N SER A 4 -17.71 -1.48 -18.29
CA SER A 4 -17.05 -2.49 -17.46
C SER A 4 -18.05 -3.02 -16.42
N ASP A 5 -18.08 -4.33 -16.24
CA ASP A 5 -18.86 -4.99 -15.18
C ASP A 5 -18.23 -4.81 -13.78
N THR A 6 -17.01 -4.26 -13.71
CA THR A 6 -16.30 -3.99 -12.46
C THR A 6 -16.27 -2.50 -12.11
N LYS A 7 -16.10 -2.21 -10.81
CA LYS A 7 -15.88 -0.86 -10.28
C LYS A 7 -14.43 -0.74 -9.81
N ILE A 8 -13.87 0.46 -9.94
CA ILE A 8 -12.54 0.80 -9.42
C ILE A 8 -12.71 1.50 -8.08
N LEU A 9 -11.98 1.05 -7.07
CA LEU A 9 -11.84 1.70 -5.77
C LEU A 9 -10.38 2.12 -5.58
N LEU A 10 -10.15 3.40 -5.32
CA LEU A 10 -8.85 3.94 -4.94
C LEU A 10 -8.91 4.40 -3.49
N VAL A 11 -8.04 3.82 -2.65
CA VAL A 11 -7.90 4.20 -1.24
C VAL A 11 -6.54 4.87 -1.08
N VAL A 12 -6.54 6.14 -0.65
CA VAL A 12 -5.33 6.88 -0.28
C VAL A 12 -5.25 6.91 1.23
N LEU A 13 -4.16 6.37 1.76
CA LEU A 13 -3.82 6.46 3.16
C LEU A 13 -2.71 7.50 3.29
N ASP A 14 -3.02 8.63 3.92
CA ASP A 14 -2.09 9.75 4.05
C ASP A 14 -0.94 9.40 5.01
N GLY A 15 0.27 9.84 4.69
CA GLY A 15 1.45 9.65 5.55
C GLY A 15 1.87 8.19 5.78
N LEU A 16 1.55 7.24 4.89
CA LEU A 16 1.92 5.82 5.07
C LEU A 16 3.42 5.52 5.01
N GLY A 17 4.23 6.41 4.45
CA GLY A 17 5.68 6.21 4.40
C GLY A 17 6.26 6.24 5.82
N GLY A 18 6.96 5.17 6.19
CA GLY A 18 7.55 5.00 7.52
C GLY A 18 9.06 4.79 7.47
N LEU A 19 9.72 5.07 8.59
CA LEU A 19 11.12 4.70 8.82
C LEU A 19 11.18 3.54 9.81
N PRO A 20 12.28 2.76 9.85
CA PRO A 20 12.47 1.75 10.88
C PRO A 20 12.34 2.35 12.29
N VAL A 21 11.47 1.78 13.12
CA VAL A 21 11.18 2.28 14.47
C VAL A 21 11.81 1.43 15.58
N ARG A 22 12.37 0.26 15.26
CA ARG A 22 13.01 -0.66 16.21
C ARG A 22 14.28 -1.29 15.62
N GLU A 23 15.05 -1.97 16.46
CA GLU A 23 16.28 -2.67 16.07
C GLU A 23 16.05 -3.79 15.04
N ASP A 24 14.83 -4.33 14.94
CA ASP A 24 14.47 -5.35 13.93
C ASP A 24 14.25 -4.76 12.53
N GLY A 25 14.42 -3.45 12.35
CA GLY A 25 14.39 -2.77 11.07
C GLY A 25 12.98 -2.49 10.53
N LYS A 26 11.92 -2.81 11.27
CA LYS A 26 10.54 -2.66 10.80
C LYS A 26 10.03 -1.24 10.94
N THR A 27 9.24 -0.84 9.95
CA THR A 27 8.43 0.40 9.91
C THR A 27 7.18 0.28 10.78
N GLU A 28 6.48 1.40 10.97
CA GLU A 28 5.21 1.46 11.68
C GLU A 28 4.13 0.58 11.04
N LEU A 29 4.06 0.55 9.70
CA LEU A 29 3.08 -0.24 8.96
C LEU A 29 3.35 -1.75 9.08
N GLU A 30 4.62 -2.16 9.06
CA GLU A 30 5.01 -3.57 9.20
C GLU A 30 4.79 -4.12 10.62
N LEU A 31 4.75 -3.25 11.63
CA LEU A 31 4.42 -3.63 13.01
C LEU A 31 2.91 -3.60 13.29
N ALA A 32 2.13 -2.91 12.47
CA ALA A 32 0.70 -2.81 12.63
C ALA A 32 0.01 -4.15 12.35
N ASN A 33 -1.07 -4.45 13.06
CA ASN A 33 -1.90 -5.61 12.77
C ASN A 33 -2.84 -5.28 11.59
N THR A 34 -2.42 -5.60 10.37
CA THR A 34 -3.12 -5.22 9.12
C THR A 34 -3.61 -6.41 8.28
N PRO A 35 -4.38 -7.37 8.86
CA PRO A 35 -4.68 -8.65 8.20
C PRO A 35 -5.40 -8.51 6.85
N ASN A 36 -6.23 -7.48 6.68
CA ASN A 36 -6.91 -7.22 5.41
C ASN A 36 -5.96 -6.71 4.32
N LEU A 37 -5.01 -5.83 4.68
CA LEU A 37 -4.02 -5.32 3.74
C LEU A 37 -3.00 -6.40 3.41
N ASP A 38 -2.62 -7.21 4.38
CA ASP A 38 -1.71 -8.35 4.21
C ASP A 38 -2.33 -9.39 3.27
N GLN A 39 -3.63 -9.72 3.44
CA GLN A 39 -4.34 -10.62 2.54
C GLN A 39 -4.44 -10.04 1.12
N LEU A 40 -4.73 -8.74 0.97
CA LEU A 40 -4.76 -8.07 -0.33
C LEU A 40 -3.38 -8.11 -1.00
N ALA A 41 -2.31 -7.83 -0.26
CA ALA A 41 -0.93 -7.89 -0.77
C ALA A 41 -0.55 -9.31 -1.20
N PHE A 42 -1.02 -10.35 -0.48
CA PHE A 42 -0.74 -11.75 -0.80
C PHE A 42 -1.39 -12.21 -2.13
N VAL A 43 -2.62 -11.75 -2.42
CA VAL A 43 -3.38 -12.20 -3.62
C VAL A 43 -3.28 -11.25 -4.81
N SER A 44 -2.60 -10.11 -4.65
CA SER A 44 -2.56 -9.03 -5.65
C SER A 44 -1.14 -8.71 -6.10
N ALA A 45 -0.99 -7.70 -6.94
CA ALA A 45 0.30 -7.12 -7.28
C ALA A 45 0.63 -5.97 -6.32
N CYS A 46 1.84 -5.98 -5.76
CA CYS A 46 2.40 -4.89 -4.97
C CYS A 46 3.39 -4.06 -5.80
N GLY A 47 3.61 -2.81 -5.39
CA GLY A 47 4.57 -1.90 -6.02
C GLY A 47 4.87 -0.71 -5.14
N MET A 48 5.78 0.14 -5.62
CA MET A 48 6.15 1.40 -4.97
C MET A 48 5.74 2.55 -5.88
N HIS A 49 5.02 3.53 -5.33
CA HIS A 49 4.63 4.73 -6.06
C HIS A 49 5.65 5.84 -5.80
N ILE A 50 6.21 6.41 -6.86
CA ILE A 50 7.01 7.64 -6.80
C ILE A 50 6.02 8.79 -7.05
N PRO A 51 5.59 9.54 -6.01
CA PRO A 51 4.45 10.46 -6.16
C PRO A 51 4.73 11.61 -7.14
N VAL A 52 5.98 12.08 -7.17
CA VAL A 52 6.48 13.10 -8.08
C VAL A 52 7.94 12.76 -8.36
N ASP A 53 8.34 12.84 -9.63
CA ASP A 53 9.72 12.67 -10.07
C ASP A 53 10.13 13.86 -10.95
N ILE A 54 11.43 14.12 -11.07
CA ILE A 54 11.97 15.21 -11.90
C ILE A 54 12.06 14.84 -13.38
N GLY A 55 11.88 13.56 -13.73
CA GLY A 55 12.05 13.03 -15.08
C GLY A 55 13.51 12.72 -15.40
#